data_AF-A0A060I7N9-F1
#
_entry.id   AF-A0A060I7N9-F1
#
_cell.length_a   1.000
_cell.length_b   1.000
_cell.length_c   1.000
_cell.angle_alpha   90.00
_cell.angle_beta   90.00
_cell.angle_gamma   90.00
#
_symmetry.space_group_name_H-M   'P 1'
#
loop_
_entity.id
_entity.type
_entity.pdbx_description
1 polymer ?
#
loop_
_entity_poly.entity_id
_entity_poly.type
_entity_poly.pdbx_seq_one_letter_code
_entity_poly.pdbx_strand_id
1 'polypeptide(L)'
;MRTWVAVPTAWIEDRGLKQFSWTNGGGGSDEVAALVCYILIAHHTDSFGMARLTYDKINLISGLSRAKISRGLDVLVERELIAKEVQQSVLSLSRLDTSVRGWGMLPAKGLYTTTGKISFFQRLHLRSRAELDALKLYLLFVSRRDINRNVVDLSYDKISDYSGISRKKIPDALTLLSVNGLIRSERQRSDINDYAISNSYRLSFLESYRHGGTTGRAEIDAVRAQNEF
;
A
#
# COMPACT_ATOMS: atom_id res chain seq x y z
N MET A 1 13.35 11.76 5.40
CA MET A 1 12.14 10.93 5.18
C MET A 1 12.24 9.66 6.01
N ARG A 2 11.17 9.24 6.68
CA ARG A 2 11.11 8.01 7.49
C ARG A 2 11.10 6.77 6.58
N THR A 3 11.61 5.63 7.07
CA THR A 3 11.62 4.36 6.31
C THR A 3 10.20 3.92 5.93
N TRP A 4 9.26 4.13 6.85
CA TRP A 4 7.84 3.88 6.68
C TRP A 4 7.03 4.96 7.41
N VAL A 5 5.74 5.03 7.12
CA VAL A 5 4.76 5.90 7.79
C VAL A 5 3.52 5.10 8.20
N ALA A 6 2.86 5.50 9.28
CA ALA A 6 1.56 4.95 9.63
C ALA A 6 0.50 5.55 8.68
N VAL A 7 -0.38 4.70 8.15
CA VAL A 7 -1.49 5.13 7.30
C VAL A 7 -2.80 4.52 7.82
N PRO A 8 -3.93 5.24 7.82
CA PRO A 8 -5.23 4.65 8.16
C PRO A 8 -5.57 3.54 7.19
N THR A 9 -5.99 2.41 7.72
CA THR A 9 -6.37 1.21 6.96
C THR A 9 -7.72 0.65 7.37
N ALA A 10 -8.36 1.19 8.42
CA ALA A 10 -9.70 0.78 8.84
C ALA A 10 -10.72 0.81 7.68
N TRP A 11 -10.71 1.87 6.87
CA TRP A 11 -11.59 1.99 5.69
C TRP A 11 -11.35 0.88 4.64
N ILE A 12 -10.13 0.31 4.59
CA ILE A 12 -9.80 -0.84 3.73
C ILE A 12 -10.42 -2.11 4.29
N GLU A 13 -10.33 -2.30 5.61
CA GLU A 13 -10.97 -3.43 6.29
C GLU A 13 -12.50 -3.39 6.11
N ASP A 14 -13.08 -2.19 6.06
CA ASP A 14 -14.50 -1.93 5.75
C ASP A 14 -14.85 -2.04 4.26
N ARG A 15 -14.01 -2.70 3.45
CA ARG A 15 -14.22 -2.91 2.01
C ARG A 15 -14.23 -1.62 1.18
N GLY A 16 -13.73 -0.49 1.69
CA GLY A 16 -13.72 0.80 1.01
C GLY A 16 -12.93 0.80 -0.31
N LEU A 17 -11.97 -0.11 -0.49
CA LEU A 17 -11.29 -0.30 -1.78
C LEU A 17 -12.25 -0.66 -2.93
N LYS A 18 -13.43 -1.25 -2.64
CA LYS A 18 -14.45 -1.55 -3.66
C LYS A 18 -15.01 -0.30 -4.32
N GLN A 19 -15.00 0.84 -3.62
CA GLN A 19 -15.50 2.11 -4.16
C GLN A 19 -14.62 2.65 -5.29
N PHE A 20 -13.33 2.28 -5.31
CA PHE A 20 -12.41 2.60 -6.40
C PHE A 20 -12.65 1.63 -7.56
N SER A 21 -13.48 2.03 -8.52
CA SER A 21 -13.89 1.19 -9.64
C SER A 21 -13.49 1.81 -10.98
N TRP A 22 -12.99 0.98 -11.89
CA TRP A 22 -12.62 1.47 -13.22
C TRP A 22 -13.86 1.65 -14.09
N THR A 23 -14.22 2.91 -14.34
CA THR A 23 -15.27 3.32 -15.28
C THR A 23 -14.66 3.90 -16.56
N ASN A 24 -15.31 3.63 -17.70
CA ASN A 24 -14.92 4.22 -18.99
C ASN A 24 -15.27 5.71 -19.01
N GLY A 25 -14.60 6.51 -19.85
CA GLY A 25 -14.89 7.95 -19.99
C GLY A 25 -14.12 8.88 -19.05
N GLY A 26 -13.05 8.39 -18.41
CA GLY A 26 -12.12 9.22 -17.61
C GLY A 26 -12.16 8.93 -16.11
N GLY A 27 -13.28 8.44 -15.58
CA GLY A 27 -13.42 8.15 -14.15
C GLY A 27 -12.35 7.20 -13.61
N GLY A 28 -12.06 6.10 -14.30
CA GLY A 28 -11.00 5.16 -13.88
C GLY A 28 -9.60 5.77 -13.73
N SER A 29 -9.28 6.80 -14.51
CA SER A 29 -7.98 7.48 -14.42
C SER A 29 -7.87 8.40 -13.20
N ASP A 30 -9.00 8.96 -12.75
CA ASP A 30 -9.06 9.79 -11.55
C ASP A 30 -8.98 8.92 -10.28
N GLU A 31 -9.51 7.69 -10.31
CA GLU A 31 -9.35 6.69 -9.23
C GLU A 31 -7.88 6.31 -8.99
N VAL A 32 -7.11 6.11 -10.07
CA VAL A 32 -5.67 5.83 -9.97
C VAL A 32 -4.94 7.03 -9.37
N ALA A 33 -5.26 8.24 -9.84
CA ALA A 33 -4.68 9.47 -9.31
C ALA A 33 -5.02 9.66 -7.82
N ALA A 34 -6.24 9.32 -7.40
CA ALA A 34 -6.68 9.38 -6.01
C ALA A 34 -5.81 8.46 -5.12
N LEU A 35 -5.63 7.18 -5.47
CA LEU A 35 -4.81 6.28 -4.66
C LEU A 35 -3.32 6.66 -4.64
N VAL A 36 -2.78 7.21 -5.74
CA VAL A 36 -1.42 7.78 -5.75
C VAL A 36 -1.33 8.97 -4.79
N CYS A 37 -2.29 9.89 -4.84
CA CYS A 37 -2.33 11.05 -3.96
C CYS A 37 -2.46 10.61 -2.50
N TYR A 38 -3.29 9.62 -2.18
CA TYR A 38 -3.46 9.10 -0.82
C TYR A 38 -2.13 8.59 -0.24
N ILE A 39 -1.40 7.76 -1.00
CA ILE A 39 -0.08 7.26 -0.60
C ILE A 39 0.91 8.42 -0.39
N LEU A 40 0.91 9.41 -1.28
CA LEU A 40 1.80 10.57 -1.16
C LEU A 40 1.45 11.48 0.01
N ILE A 41 0.17 11.67 0.32
CA ILE A 41 -0.24 12.44 1.50
C ILE A 41 0.26 11.72 2.75
N ALA A 42 0.03 10.41 2.86
CA ALA A 42 0.52 9.60 3.98
C ALA A 42 2.04 9.66 4.17
N HIS A 43 2.81 9.64 3.07
CA HIS A 43 4.26 9.80 3.13
C HIS A 43 4.75 11.14 3.71
N HIS A 44 3.90 12.17 3.67
CA HIS A 44 4.22 13.54 4.05
C HIS A 44 3.43 14.03 5.26
N THR A 45 2.64 13.17 5.92
CA THR A 45 1.96 13.53 7.17
C THR A 45 2.94 13.64 8.33
N ASP A 46 2.72 14.64 9.18
CA ASP A 46 3.37 14.76 10.48
C ASP A 46 2.71 13.83 11.53
N SER A 47 3.07 14.01 12.81
CA SER A 47 2.51 13.24 13.93
C SER A 47 1.02 13.48 14.17
N PHE A 48 0.45 14.56 13.65
CA PHE A 48 -0.97 14.92 13.78
C PHE A 48 -1.78 14.51 12.54
N GLY A 49 -1.16 13.82 11.58
CA GLY A 49 -1.83 13.42 10.34
C GLY A 49 -1.95 14.54 9.31
N MET A 50 -1.24 15.65 9.50
CA MET A 50 -1.25 16.80 8.60
C MET A 50 -0.09 16.72 7.60
N ALA A 51 -0.39 16.77 6.31
CA ALA A 51 0.59 16.80 5.23
C ALA A 51 0.62 18.18 4.57
N ARG A 52 1.79 18.81 4.57
CA ARG A 52 2.03 20.04 3.80
C ARG A 52 2.59 19.66 2.42
N LEU A 53 1.70 19.50 1.44
CA LEU A 53 2.05 18.96 0.14
C LEU A 53 1.44 19.81 -0.99
N THR A 54 2.29 20.53 -1.73
CA THR A 54 1.84 21.33 -2.87
C THR A 54 1.59 20.46 -4.10
N TYR A 55 0.76 20.96 -5.03
CA TYR A 55 0.49 20.29 -6.30
C TYR A 55 1.78 20.05 -7.10
N ASP A 56 2.72 21.00 -7.08
CA ASP A 56 4.01 20.87 -7.77
C ASP A 56 4.88 19.78 -7.15
N LYS A 57 4.82 19.60 -5.83
CA LYS A 57 5.52 18.51 -5.17
C LYS A 57 4.90 17.16 -5.52
N ILE A 58 3.57 17.05 -5.56
CA ILE A 58 2.86 15.84 -6.00
C ILE A 58 3.24 15.52 -7.45
N ASN A 59 3.18 16.52 -8.34
CA ASN A 59 3.56 16.38 -9.74
C ASN A 59 5.00 15.89 -9.88
N LEU A 60 5.96 16.50 -9.17
CA LEU A 60 7.36 16.09 -9.20
C LEU A 60 7.55 14.62 -8.80
N ILE A 61 6.88 14.19 -7.72
CA ILE A 61 7.07 12.83 -7.16
C ILE A 61 6.37 11.78 -8.01
N SER A 62 5.15 12.06 -8.50
CA SER A 62 4.27 11.09 -9.15
C SER A 62 4.25 11.15 -10.68
N GLY A 63 4.54 12.30 -11.29
CA GLY A 63 4.36 12.55 -12.72
C GLY A 63 2.93 12.94 -13.10
N LEU A 64 1.99 13.00 -12.16
CA LEU A 64 0.60 13.37 -12.42
C LEU A 64 0.47 14.85 -12.80
N SER A 65 -0.30 15.16 -13.84
CA SER A 65 -0.66 16.55 -14.18
C SER A 65 -1.46 17.21 -13.05
N ARG A 66 -1.38 18.55 -12.93
CA ARG A 66 -2.15 19.32 -11.93
C ARG A 66 -3.66 19.04 -12.00
N ALA A 67 -4.22 18.90 -13.20
CA ALA A 67 -5.63 18.57 -13.38
C ALA A 67 -5.99 17.16 -12.86
N LYS A 68 -5.08 16.18 -12.99
CA LYS A 68 -5.28 14.83 -12.43
C LYS A 68 -5.10 14.80 -10.92
N ILE A 69 -4.17 15.58 -10.39
CA ILE A 69 -4.02 15.77 -8.95
C ILE A 69 -5.31 16.34 -8.35
N SER A 70 -5.87 17.40 -8.94
CA SER A 70 -7.13 17.99 -8.47
C SER A 70 -8.25 16.96 -8.41
N ARG A 71 -8.54 16.28 -9.52
CA ARG A 71 -9.61 15.27 -9.58
C ARG A 71 -9.38 14.09 -8.63
N GLY A 72 -8.13 13.63 -8.49
CA GLY A 72 -7.78 12.59 -7.54
C GLY A 72 -8.01 13.02 -6.09
N LEU A 73 -7.68 14.27 -5.74
CA LEU A 73 -7.96 14.83 -4.42
C LEU A 73 -9.46 15.00 -4.17
N ASP A 74 -10.24 15.38 -5.18
CA ASP A 74 -11.70 15.51 -5.06
C ASP A 74 -12.35 14.15 -4.75
N VAL A 75 -11.91 13.07 -5.41
CA VAL A 75 -12.34 11.69 -5.09
C VAL A 75 -12.03 11.31 -3.65
N LEU A 76 -10.85 11.67 -3.13
CA LEU A 76 -10.49 11.35 -1.75
C LEU A 76 -11.30 12.14 -0.72
N VAL A 77 -11.62 13.41 -1.02
CA VAL A 77 -12.45 14.26 -0.15
C VAL A 77 -13.90 13.77 -0.15
N GLU A 78 -14.46 13.44 -1.31
CA GLU A 78 -15.81 12.90 -1.45
C GLU A 78 -15.99 11.60 -0.64
N ARG A 79 -14.94 10.78 -0.57
CA ARG A 79 -14.91 9.53 0.21
C ARG A 79 -14.45 9.71 1.66
N GLU A 80 -14.30 10.94 2.10
CA GLU A 80 -13.88 11.30 3.47
C GLU A 80 -12.53 10.67 3.88
N LEU A 81 -11.65 10.33 2.94
CA LEU A 81 -10.34 9.75 3.23
C LEU A 81 -9.30 10.81 3.57
N ILE A 82 -9.52 12.04 3.08
CA ILE A 82 -8.73 13.21 3.41
C ILE A 82 -9.66 14.42 3.64
N ALA A 83 -9.16 15.45 4.32
CA ALA A 83 -9.75 16.77 4.27
C ALA A 83 -8.76 17.81 3.71
N LYS A 84 -9.31 18.79 3.00
CA LYS A 84 -8.57 19.99 2.57
C LYS A 84 -8.71 21.03 3.68
N GLU A 85 -7.60 21.43 4.28
CA GLU A 85 -7.60 22.45 5.33
C GLU A 85 -7.75 23.87 4.74
N VAL A 86 -8.00 24.85 5.60
CA VAL A 86 -8.12 26.28 5.22
C VAL A 86 -6.91 26.74 4.41
N GLN A 87 -5.72 26.22 4.70
CA GLN A 87 -4.52 26.49 3.93
C GLN A 87 -4.43 25.56 2.71
N GLN A 88 -4.38 26.14 1.51
CA GLN A 88 -4.46 25.46 0.19
C GLN A 88 -3.48 24.27 -0.03
N SER A 89 -2.39 24.18 0.75
CA SER A 89 -1.37 23.13 0.65
C SER A 89 -1.33 22.16 1.84
N VAL A 90 -2.27 22.30 2.77
CA VAL A 90 -2.37 21.44 3.94
C VAL A 90 -3.54 20.47 3.73
N LEU A 91 -3.22 19.19 3.78
CA LEU A 91 -4.15 18.08 3.62
C LEU A 91 -4.05 17.21 4.88
N SER A 92 -5.18 16.79 5.43
CA SER A 92 -5.20 15.88 6.58
C SER A 92 -5.64 14.49 6.16
N LEU A 93 -5.01 13.45 6.71
CA LEU A 93 -5.55 12.09 6.61
C LEU A 93 -6.69 11.94 7.61
N SER A 94 -7.87 11.61 7.10
CA SER A 94 -9.01 11.30 7.96
C SER A 94 -8.73 10.04 8.77
N ARG A 95 -9.19 10.02 10.02
CA ARG A 95 -9.17 8.82 10.89
C ARG A 95 -7.77 8.27 11.18
N LEU A 96 -6.72 9.09 11.10
CA LEU A 96 -5.41 8.71 11.61
C LEU A 96 -5.36 8.91 13.13
N ASP A 97 -5.57 7.82 13.85
CA ASP A 97 -5.26 7.71 15.26
C ASP A 97 -4.29 6.53 15.46
N THR A 98 -3.04 6.85 15.76
CA THR A 98 -1.98 5.84 15.96
C THR A 98 -2.05 5.18 17.33
N SER A 99 -2.86 5.71 18.26
CA SER A 99 -3.06 5.15 19.59
C SER A 99 -4.03 3.95 19.60
N VAL A 100 -4.82 3.79 18.54
CA VAL A 100 -5.79 2.69 18.37
C VAL A 100 -5.38 1.73 17.24
N ARG A 101 -6.03 0.56 17.19
CA ARG A 101 -5.93 -0.33 16.02
C ARG A 101 -6.65 0.30 14.82
N GLY A 102 -6.18 0.01 13.60
CA GLY A 102 -6.80 0.54 12.36
C GLY A 102 -5.85 1.29 11.43
N TRP A 103 -4.54 1.16 11.64
CA TRP A 103 -3.50 1.68 10.77
C TRP A 103 -2.57 0.56 10.27
N GLY A 104 -1.89 0.82 9.16
CA GLY A 104 -0.89 -0.07 8.56
C GLY A 104 0.46 0.61 8.38
N MET A 105 1.52 -0.19 8.27
CA MET A 105 2.88 0.31 7.99
C MET A 105 3.07 0.46 6.48
N LEU A 106 3.02 1.69 5.98
CA LEU A 106 3.24 2.00 4.57
C LEU A 106 4.74 2.24 4.31
N PRO A 107 5.39 1.50 3.39
CA PRO A 107 6.78 1.77 3.03
C PRO A 107 6.92 3.17 2.44
N ALA A 108 7.96 3.92 2.83
CA ALA A 108 8.12 5.32 2.41
C ALA A 108 9.51 5.57 1.78
N LYS A 109 10.56 5.83 2.58
CA LYS A 109 11.91 6.20 2.07
C LYS A 109 12.42 5.33 0.92
N GLY A 110 12.26 4.01 1.02
CA GLY A 110 12.78 3.07 0.00
C GLY A 110 12.08 3.13 -1.36
N LEU A 111 10.87 3.72 -1.44
CA LEU A 111 10.16 3.91 -2.70
C LEU A 111 10.72 5.08 -3.52
N TYR A 112 11.44 6.01 -2.88
CA TYR A 112 11.97 7.21 -3.52
C TYR A 112 13.33 6.94 -4.14
N THR A 113 13.49 7.39 -5.38
CA THR A 113 14.80 7.48 -6.06
C THR A 113 15.67 8.56 -5.43
N THR A 114 16.94 8.59 -5.80
CA THR A 114 17.88 9.67 -5.47
C THR A 114 17.40 11.05 -5.93
N THR A 115 16.59 11.09 -7.01
CA THR A 115 15.97 12.32 -7.53
C THR A 115 14.68 12.71 -6.80
N GLY A 116 14.29 11.98 -5.75
CA GLY A 116 13.11 12.27 -4.94
C GLY A 116 11.77 11.93 -5.62
N LYS A 117 11.78 11.03 -6.61
CA LYS A 117 10.59 10.55 -7.32
C LYS A 117 10.26 9.12 -6.94
N ILE A 118 9.02 8.67 -7.13
CA ILE A 118 8.67 7.25 -7.00
C ILE A 118 8.60 6.65 -8.40
N SER A 119 9.56 5.80 -8.76
CA SER A 119 9.71 5.22 -10.10
C SER A 119 8.45 4.53 -10.61
N PHE A 120 7.72 3.84 -9.73
CA PHE A 120 6.47 3.18 -10.09
C PHE A 120 5.38 4.18 -10.50
N PHE A 121 5.22 5.28 -9.75
CA PHE A 121 4.21 6.30 -10.07
C PHE A 121 4.51 7.02 -11.37
N GLN A 122 5.79 7.31 -11.63
CA GLN A 122 6.23 7.92 -12.89
C GLN A 122 5.92 7.08 -14.14
N ARG A 123 5.70 5.77 -13.98
CA ARG A 123 5.38 4.84 -15.07
C ARG A 123 3.88 4.59 -15.25
N LEU A 124 3.02 5.15 -14.39
CA LEU A 124 1.58 4.99 -14.53
C LEU A 124 1.08 5.84 -15.70
N HIS A 125 0.36 5.23 -16.63
CA HIS A 125 -0.25 5.88 -17.79
C HIS A 125 -1.69 6.32 -17.52
N LEU A 126 -2.29 5.89 -16.41
CA LEU A 126 -3.68 6.20 -16.00
C LEU A 126 -4.71 5.74 -17.03
N ARG A 127 -4.40 4.66 -17.76
CA ARG A 127 -5.20 4.17 -18.90
C ARG A 127 -5.61 2.72 -18.76
N SER A 128 -5.21 2.04 -17.68
CA SER A 128 -5.55 0.64 -17.47
C SER A 128 -6.15 0.35 -16.11
N ARG A 129 -7.15 -0.53 -16.11
CA ARG A 129 -7.70 -1.15 -14.90
C ARG A 129 -6.62 -1.85 -14.08
N ALA A 130 -5.59 -2.42 -14.71
CA ALA A 130 -4.50 -3.11 -14.03
C ALA A 130 -3.70 -2.18 -13.10
N GLU A 131 -3.51 -0.92 -13.46
CA GLU A 131 -2.87 0.09 -12.59
C GLU A 131 -3.69 0.37 -11.34
N LEU A 132 -5.01 0.50 -11.50
CA LEU A 132 -5.94 0.68 -10.38
C LEU A 132 -5.94 -0.54 -9.46
N ASP A 133 -6.10 -1.73 -10.04
CA ASP A 133 -6.12 -2.98 -9.30
C ASP A 133 -4.79 -3.21 -8.55
N ALA A 134 -3.65 -2.84 -9.14
CA ALA A 134 -2.34 -2.90 -8.48
C ALA A 134 -2.24 -1.96 -7.27
N LEU A 135 -2.70 -0.70 -7.38
CA LEU A 135 -2.69 0.22 -6.24
C LEU A 135 -3.62 -0.22 -5.12
N LYS A 136 -4.80 -0.73 -5.47
CA LYS A 136 -5.75 -1.31 -4.50
C LYS A 136 -5.13 -2.50 -3.78
N LEU A 137 -4.50 -3.40 -4.53
CA LEU A 137 -3.84 -4.58 -3.96
C LEU A 137 -2.66 -4.20 -3.05
N TYR A 138 -1.88 -3.19 -3.45
CA TYR A 138 -0.77 -2.68 -2.64
C TYR A 138 -1.24 -2.13 -1.30
N LEU A 139 -2.29 -1.31 -1.29
CA LEU A 139 -2.89 -0.78 -0.06
C LEU A 139 -3.53 -1.88 0.80
N LEU A 140 -4.17 -2.88 0.19
CA LEU A 140 -4.67 -4.05 0.91
C LEU A 140 -3.55 -4.83 1.59
N PHE A 141 -2.40 -4.96 0.94
CA PHE A 141 -1.23 -5.61 1.56
C PHE A 141 -0.69 -4.81 2.74
N VAL A 142 -0.72 -3.47 2.65
CA VAL A 142 -0.40 -2.60 3.79
C VAL A 142 -1.37 -2.79 4.95
N SER A 143 -2.66 -2.98 4.70
CA SER A 143 -3.65 -3.20 5.78
C SER A 143 -3.57 -4.57 6.44
N ARG A 144 -3.20 -5.61 5.68
CA ARG A 144 -3.24 -7.02 6.13
C ARG A 144 -1.88 -7.61 6.51
N ARG A 145 -0.80 -6.84 6.41
CA ARG A 145 0.55 -7.31 6.76
C ARG A 145 0.62 -7.71 8.23
N ASP A 146 1.07 -8.93 8.48
CA ASP A 146 1.50 -9.36 9.81
C ASP A 146 2.84 -8.69 10.13
N ILE A 147 2.86 -7.88 11.20
CA ILE A 147 4.04 -7.13 11.62
C ILE A 147 5.14 -8.05 12.16
N ASN A 148 4.77 -9.17 12.80
CA ASN A 148 5.71 -10.10 13.40
C ASN A 148 6.38 -10.97 12.32
N ARG A 149 5.58 -11.49 11.38
CA ARG A 149 6.10 -12.37 10.31
C ARG A 149 6.59 -11.61 9.08
N ASN A 150 6.27 -10.31 8.96
CA ASN A 150 6.58 -9.46 7.80
C ASN A 150 6.06 -10.01 6.46
N VAL A 151 4.92 -10.70 6.50
CA VAL A 151 4.26 -11.29 5.32
C VAL A 151 2.77 -10.98 5.31
N VAL A 152 2.16 -11.13 4.16
CA VAL A 152 0.72 -11.02 3.91
C VAL A 152 0.25 -12.36 3.37
N ASP A 153 -0.52 -13.08 4.18
CA ASP A 153 -1.14 -14.34 3.82
C ASP A 153 -2.60 -14.08 3.43
N LEU A 154 -2.86 -13.92 2.12
CA LEU A 154 -4.21 -13.69 1.59
C LEU A 154 -4.51 -14.62 0.42
N SER A 155 -5.63 -15.34 0.51
CA SER A 155 -6.18 -16.07 -0.62
C SER A 155 -6.74 -15.10 -1.67
N TYR A 156 -6.88 -15.58 -2.91
CA TYR A 156 -7.51 -14.80 -3.98
C TYR A 156 -8.97 -14.46 -3.66
N ASP A 157 -9.67 -15.29 -2.88
CA ASP A 157 -11.04 -14.99 -2.42
C ASP A 157 -11.06 -13.80 -1.47
N LYS A 158 -10.16 -13.78 -0.48
CA LYS A 158 -10.04 -12.64 0.44
C LYS A 158 -9.58 -11.37 -0.30
N ILE A 159 -8.64 -11.48 -1.24
CA ILE A 159 -8.25 -10.33 -2.07
C ILE A 159 -9.47 -9.80 -2.82
N SER A 160 -10.22 -10.68 -3.49
CA SER A 160 -11.41 -10.28 -4.25
C SER A 160 -12.48 -9.66 -3.37
N ASP A 161 -12.72 -10.25 -2.20
CA ASP A 161 -13.69 -9.72 -1.25
C ASP A 161 -13.25 -8.38 -0.65
N TYR A 162 -11.99 -8.15 -0.30
CA TYR A 162 -11.59 -6.87 0.30
C TYR A 162 -11.42 -5.73 -0.70
N SER A 163 -10.92 -6.05 -1.89
CA SER A 163 -10.58 -5.04 -2.91
C SER A 163 -11.65 -4.88 -3.99
N GLY A 164 -12.51 -5.88 -4.23
CA GLY A 164 -13.39 -5.92 -5.39
C GLY A 164 -12.66 -6.25 -6.71
N ILE A 165 -11.38 -6.64 -6.67
CA ILE A 165 -10.65 -7.10 -7.86
C ILE A 165 -11.15 -8.50 -8.22
N SER A 166 -11.49 -8.73 -9.49
CA SER A 166 -11.86 -10.07 -9.95
C SER A 166 -10.68 -11.03 -9.81
N ARG A 167 -10.92 -12.29 -9.38
CA ARG A 167 -9.89 -13.33 -9.27
C ARG A 167 -9.01 -13.46 -10.51
N LYS A 168 -9.61 -13.30 -11.71
CA LYS A 168 -8.91 -13.37 -13.01
C LYS A 168 -7.91 -12.22 -13.23
N LYS A 169 -8.05 -11.11 -12.51
CA LYS A 169 -7.23 -9.89 -12.63
C LYS A 169 -6.19 -9.72 -11.52
N ILE A 170 -6.28 -10.51 -10.45
CA ILE A 170 -5.28 -10.51 -9.37
C ILE A 170 -3.86 -10.81 -9.91
N PRO A 171 -3.64 -11.79 -10.81
CA PRO A 171 -2.31 -12.05 -11.34
C PRO A 171 -1.69 -10.87 -12.10
N ASP A 172 -2.50 -10.11 -12.86
CA ASP A 172 -2.05 -8.92 -13.60
C ASP A 172 -1.56 -7.85 -12.61
N ALA A 173 -2.34 -7.58 -11.57
CA ALA A 173 -1.99 -6.64 -10.50
C ALA A 173 -0.72 -7.06 -9.73
N LEU A 174 -0.62 -8.34 -9.37
CA LEU A 174 0.57 -8.90 -8.70
C LEU A 174 1.83 -8.76 -9.57
N THR A 175 1.71 -9.08 -10.86
CA THR A 175 2.82 -8.95 -11.82
C THR A 175 3.27 -7.51 -11.90
N LEU A 176 2.34 -6.56 -12.02
CA LEU A 176 2.68 -5.13 -12.10
C LEU A 176 3.41 -4.65 -10.84
N LEU A 177 2.96 -5.04 -9.64
CA LEU A 177 3.64 -4.69 -8.39
C LEU A 177 5.02 -5.36 -8.27
N SER A 178 5.15 -6.63 -8.66
CA SER A 178 6.38 -7.41 -8.53
C SER A 178 7.48 -6.89 -9.47
N VAL A 179 7.15 -6.68 -10.75
CA VAL A 179 8.07 -6.14 -11.77
C VAL A 179 8.55 -4.74 -11.39
N ASN A 180 7.69 -3.94 -10.77
CA ASN A 180 8.07 -2.61 -10.28
C ASN A 180 8.76 -2.62 -8.90
N GLY A 181 8.96 -3.80 -8.32
CA GLY A 181 9.69 -3.99 -7.07
C GLY A 181 8.94 -3.53 -5.82
N LEU A 182 7.61 -3.35 -5.88
CA LEU A 182 6.80 -2.96 -4.72
C LEU A 182 6.53 -4.14 -3.78
N ILE A 183 6.51 -5.36 -4.33
CA ILE A 183 6.28 -6.59 -3.57
C ILE A 183 7.27 -7.68 -3.98
N ARG A 184 7.33 -8.71 -3.14
CA ARG A 184 7.92 -10.02 -3.42
C ARG A 184 6.87 -11.09 -3.14
N SER A 185 6.73 -12.06 -4.04
CA SER A 185 5.92 -13.26 -3.81
C SER A 185 6.81 -14.36 -3.25
N GLU A 186 6.40 -14.96 -2.14
CA GLU A 186 7.06 -16.09 -1.50
C GLU A 186 6.06 -17.26 -1.50
N ARG A 187 6.54 -18.49 -1.70
CA ARG A 187 5.72 -19.68 -1.53
C ARG A 187 5.94 -20.20 -0.13
N GLN A 188 4.92 -20.15 0.71
CA GLN A 188 4.98 -20.77 2.03
C GLN A 188 4.24 -22.11 1.98
N ARG A 189 4.87 -23.16 2.53
CA ARG A 189 4.18 -24.41 2.81
C ARG A 189 3.25 -24.14 3.99
N SER A 190 2.00 -24.56 3.91
CA SER A 190 1.08 -24.34 5.02
C SER A 190 1.44 -25.24 6.19
N ASP A 191 1.39 -24.70 7.41
CA ASP A 191 1.66 -25.46 8.64
C ASP A 191 0.53 -26.46 8.97
N ILE A 192 -0.63 -26.34 8.31
CA ILE A 192 -1.85 -27.12 8.57
C ILE A 192 -1.97 -28.31 7.60
N ASN A 193 -1.43 -28.18 6.39
CA ASN A 193 -1.46 -29.23 5.38
C ASN A 193 -0.18 -29.15 4.51
N ASP A 194 0.69 -30.15 4.62
CA ASP A 194 1.97 -30.22 3.92
C ASP A 194 1.86 -30.13 2.39
N TYR A 195 0.66 -30.38 1.84
CA TYR A 195 0.35 -30.30 0.41
C TYR A 195 -0.27 -28.96 -0.03
N ALA A 196 -0.73 -28.12 0.91
CA ALA A 196 -1.31 -26.82 0.58
C ALA A 196 -0.21 -25.76 0.49
N ILE A 197 0.03 -25.27 -0.73
CA ILE A 197 0.91 -24.13 -1.00
C ILE A 197 0.05 -22.87 -0.95
N SER A 198 0.27 -22.01 0.04
CA SER A 198 -0.30 -20.66 0.07
C SER A 198 0.69 -19.66 -0.53
N ASN A 199 0.19 -18.75 -1.35
CA ASN A 199 0.97 -17.60 -1.76
C ASN A 199 1.06 -16.62 -0.58
N SER A 200 2.29 -16.28 -0.21
CA SER A 200 2.58 -15.24 0.77
C SER A 200 3.22 -14.07 0.05
N TYR A 201 2.90 -12.85 0.47
CA TYR A 201 3.41 -11.64 -0.16
C TYR A 201 4.18 -10.79 0.85
N ARG A 202 5.27 -10.17 0.44
CA ARG A 202 6.02 -9.23 1.26
C ARG A 202 6.09 -7.87 0.59
N LEU A 203 5.82 -6.83 1.35
CA LEU A 203 6.03 -5.45 0.93
C LEU A 203 7.54 -5.16 0.89
N SER A 204 8.01 -4.61 -0.21
CA SER A 204 9.40 -4.15 -0.29
C SER A 204 9.66 -3.00 0.66
N PHE A 205 10.92 -2.84 1.08
CA PHE A 205 11.41 -1.74 1.91
C PHE A 205 10.87 -1.69 3.35
N LEU A 206 10.18 -2.74 3.80
CA LEU A 206 9.83 -2.94 5.22
C LEU A 206 10.61 -4.11 5.79
N GLU A 207 11.35 -3.82 6.87
CA GLU A 207 12.01 -4.81 7.72
C GLU A 207 12.69 -5.93 6.92
N SER A 208 13.49 -5.57 5.91
CA SER A 208 14.02 -6.51 4.91
C SER A 208 14.79 -7.69 5.50
N TYR A 209 15.28 -7.57 6.74
CA TYR A 209 16.00 -8.61 7.49
C TYR A 209 15.08 -9.59 8.24
N ARG A 210 13.77 -9.31 8.39
CA ARG A 210 12.79 -10.21 9.01
C ARG A 210 12.05 -10.97 7.92
N HIS A 211 12.46 -12.21 7.67
CA HIS A 211 11.83 -13.15 6.73
C HIS A 211 12.14 -14.59 7.15
N GLY A 212 11.42 -15.58 6.59
CA GLY A 212 11.51 -16.98 7.06
C GLY A 212 12.92 -17.57 7.13
N GLY A 213 13.84 -17.11 6.27
CA GLY A 213 15.25 -17.55 6.29
C GLY A 213 16.10 -17.02 7.44
N THR A 214 15.74 -15.89 8.04
CA THR A 214 16.45 -15.27 9.18
C THR A 214 15.71 -15.48 10.49
N THR A 215 14.38 -15.40 10.50
CA THR A 215 13.56 -15.63 11.70
C THR A 215 13.64 -17.08 12.16
N GLY A 216 13.64 -18.05 11.24
CA GLY A 216 13.79 -19.47 11.60
C GLY A 216 15.15 -19.82 12.20
N ARG A 217 16.23 -19.15 11.76
CA ARG A 217 17.56 -19.31 12.37
C ARG A 217 17.58 -18.76 13.80
N ALA A 218 17.01 -17.58 14.01
CA ALA A 218 16.93 -16.98 15.34
C ALA A 218 16.11 -17.81 16.34
N GLU A 219 15.02 -18.45 15.88
CA GLU A 219 14.23 -19.38 16.70
C GLU A 219 15.01 -20.67 17.02
N ILE A 220 15.73 -21.25 16.04
CA ILE A 220 16.59 -22.43 16.26
C ILE A 220 17.71 -22.11 17.25
N ASP A 221 18.34 -20.93 17.13
CA ASP A 221 19.42 -20.50 18.02
C ASP A 221 18.90 -20.21 19.44
N ALA A 222 17.68 -19.64 19.57
CA ALA A 222 17.03 -19.43 20.87
C ALA A 222 16.64 -20.75 21.56
N VAL A 223 16.14 -21.73 20.81
CA VAL A 223 15.80 -23.08 21.34
C VAL A 223 17.08 -23.83 21.73
N ARG A 224 18.18 -23.69 20.98
CA ARG A 224 19.48 -24.26 21.37
C ARG A 224 20.01 -23.65 22.66
N ALA A 225 19.92 -22.33 22.81
CA ALA A 225 20.35 -21.64 24.03
C ALA A 225 19.49 -22.01 25.27
N GLN A 226 18.22 -22.39 25.09
CA GLN A 226 17.36 -22.86 26.19
C GLN A 226 17.60 -24.31 26.59
N ASN A 227 18.15 -25.14 25.70
CA ASN A 227 18.45 -26.55 25.97
C ASN A 227 19.89 -26.78 26.48
N GLU A 228 20.67 -25.71 26.63
CA GLU A 228 22.05 -25.72 27.18
C GLU A 228 22.11 -25.28 28.66
N PHE A 229 20.96 -25.20 29.36
CA PHE A 229 20.86 -24.97 30.81
C PHE A 229 19.99 -26.01 31.50
#